data_AF-A0A5K3FWX9-F1
#
_entry.id   AF-A0A5K3FWX9-F1
#
_cell.length_a   1.000
_cell.length_b   1.000
_cell.length_c   1.000
_cell.angle_alpha   90.00
_cell.angle_beta   90.00
_cell.angle_gamma   90.00
#
_symmetry.space_group_name_H-M   'P 1'
#
loop_
_entity.id
_entity.type
_entity.pdbx_description
1 polymer ?
#
loop_
_entity_poly.entity_id
_entity_poly.type
_entity_poly.pdbx_seq_one_letter_code
_entity_poly.pdbx_strand_id
1 'polypeptide(L)'
;MDECDDKKDMWTPEDDAESDESGEFQFSNNQKLDLCAALVRSGDWKAAQKILDRFPGHWIGSHMPLNKAICDLLHFLIEPLYANDASLPSTLLKRRKKPAQPELFEGAEDNKTLDVQQASDFSSLGRQVLPITGYLGPFLSSDVILIVKLCRICSVYLAETTNRKTWPDPVYQAIFNMLDESILPSLSMIPANCCLAEEIWKLVRHLPYDHRYRLYGQWKHLSCQNEPALLRKRTVILSRTKAVMKRLSKENVKQLGRHLGKLSHCNPGVIFDFMLHNIQMFTNLITPVVDSLKYVSSLGYDVLAFCLIEALASDKTKANSSEMGGNLHALSTFTGALCKKYQFDLAGILQYILNQLKAGRSEDLLILQEVIHQMTGLDPYEEMTDEQLEAASGGEILLQEGGYYAQIRNARRNANRLKEALIENKVIMPLVFLMAQQRDAILYLDDPERHVKTAGRLYDQCQGTLVQFITFLSLQLSREEMQAQCFSIDQMMSEYFVPADTAFCLFRNLFLQKVARLFEAASEKSAEGDKAAPGNK
;
A
#
# COMPACT_ATOMS: atom_id res chain seq x y z
N MET A 1 30.90 3.02 47.98
CA MET A 1 29.46 3.30 47.81
C MET A 1 29.37 4.18 46.58
N ASP A 2 29.59 3.55 45.43
CA ASP A 2 29.43 4.15 44.11
C ASP A 2 28.28 3.40 43.48
N GLU A 3 27.12 4.04 43.39
CA GLU A 3 26.07 3.68 42.45
C GLU A 3 25.05 4.82 42.42
N CYS A 4 24.59 5.13 41.21
CA CYS A 4 23.46 5.99 40.88
C CYS A 4 23.77 7.47 40.54
N ASP A 5 24.57 7.70 39.49
CA ASP A 5 24.49 8.94 38.70
C ASP A 5 24.61 8.71 37.17
N ASP A 6 24.28 7.50 36.72
CA ASP A 6 24.34 7.09 35.29
C ASP A 6 22.94 6.95 34.64
N LYS A 7 22.01 7.85 34.95
CA LYS A 7 20.82 8.07 34.11
C LYS A 7 21.16 9.07 33.00
N LYS A 8 22.03 8.59 32.13
CA LYS A 8 22.43 9.10 30.82
C LYS A 8 21.26 9.76 30.07
N ASP A 9 21.51 10.99 29.61
CA ASP A 9 20.73 11.74 28.64
C ASP A 9 20.21 10.84 27.51
N MET A 10 18.94 10.47 27.61
CA MET A 10 18.27 9.67 26.60
C MET A 10 17.80 10.64 25.51
N TRP A 11 18.64 10.85 24.48
CA TRP A 11 18.33 11.76 23.37
C TRP A 11 16.89 11.59 22.88
N THR A 12 16.12 12.67 22.88
CA THR A 12 14.79 12.69 22.27
C THR A 12 14.81 13.54 21.00
N PRO A 13 14.17 13.10 19.90
CA PRO A 13 13.95 13.96 18.73
C PRO A 13 13.06 15.18 19.02
N GLU A 14 12.52 15.29 20.24
CA GLU A 14 11.56 16.30 20.68
C GLU A 14 12.27 17.55 21.26
N ASP A 15 13.60 17.53 21.45
CA ASP A 15 14.39 18.61 22.06
C ASP A 15 14.54 19.88 21.20
N ASP A 16 14.11 19.85 19.94
CA ASP A 16 13.99 21.06 19.10
C ASP A 16 12.60 21.68 19.34
N ALA A 17 12.53 22.62 20.28
CA ALA A 17 11.35 23.44 20.52
C ALA A 17 10.93 24.13 19.22
N GLU A 18 9.73 23.80 18.73
CA GLU A 18 9.12 24.53 17.63
C GLU A 18 8.84 25.96 18.13
N SER A 19 9.59 26.93 17.60
CA SER A 19 9.18 28.33 17.65
C SER A 19 7.93 28.46 16.79
N ASP A 20 6.76 28.30 17.40
CA ASP A 20 5.46 28.64 16.81
C ASP A 20 5.39 30.17 16.73
N GLU A 21 6.20 30.77 15.85
CA GLU A 21 5.95 32.13 15.40
C GLU A 21 4.75 32.07 14.44
N SER A 22 3.57 31.92 15.04
CA SER A 22 2.32 32.14 14.35
C SER A 22 2.31 33.61 13.91
N GLY A 23 2.17 33.86 12.61
CA GLY A 23 1.97 35.21 12.06
C GLY A 23 0.65 35.85 12.50
N GLU A 24 0.01 35.36 13.56
CA GLU A 24 -1.28 35.81 14.09
C GLU A 24 -1.29 37.32 14.37
N PHE A 25 -0.15 37.89 14.76
CA PHE A 25 -0.02 39.32 14.98
C PHE A 25 -0.22 40.16 13.71
N GLN A 26 0.09 39.63 12.53
CA GLN A 26 0.02 40.37 11.25
C GLN A 26 -1.42 40.66 10.80
N PHE A 27 -2.41 39.96 11.36
CA PHE A 27 -3.81 40.04 10.91
C PHE A 27 -4.80 40.49 11.99
N SER A 28 -4.30 40.92 13.15
CA SER A 28 -5.12 41.57 14.16
C SER A 28 -5.85 42.77 13.53
N ASN A 29 -7.20 42.75 13.56
CA ASN A 29 -8.13 43.75 12.98
C ASN A 29 -8.40 43.68 11.45
N ASN A 30 -8.23 42.53 10.78
CA ASN A 30 -8.64 42.41 9.38
C ASN A 30 -10.17 42.24 9.22
N GLN A 31 -10.87 43.37 9.06
CA GLN A 31 -12.33 43.43 8.91
C GLN A 31 -12.91 42.53 7.79
N LYS A 32 -12.15 42.27 6.71
CA LYS A 32 -12.64 41.40 5.63
C LYS A 32 -12.71 39.93 6.06
N LEU A 33 -11.71 39.47 6.80
CA LEU A 33 -11.67 38.10 7.33
C LEU A 33 -12.66 37.92 8.48
N ASP A 34 -12.83 38.94 9.30
CA ASP A 34 -13.85 38.97 10.36
C ASP A 34 -15.27 38.96 9.79
N LEU A 35 -15.51 39.71 8.72
CA LEU A 35 -16.79 39.67 7.99
C LEU A 35 -17.04 38.28 7.39
N CYS A 36 -16.05 37.66 6.75
CA CYS A 36 -16.17 36.29 6.28
C CYS A 36 -16.50 35.32 7.42
N ALA A 37 -15.81 35.44 8.56
CA ALA A 37 -16.05 34.57 9.71
C ALA A 37 -17.48 34.76 10.26
N ALA A 38 -17.99 36.00 10.30
CA ALA A 38 -19.36 36.28 10.70
C ALA A 38 -20.39 35.70 9.70
N LEU A 39 -20.16 35.86 8.39
CA LEU A 39 -21.02 35.29 7.34
C LEU A 39 -21.09 33.76 7.45
N VAL A 40 -19.95 33.10 7.63
CA VAL A 40 -19.90 31.64 7.82
C VAL A 40 -20.62 31.20 9.10
N ARG A 41 -20.46 31.93 10.21
CA ARG A 41 -21.19 31.65 11.47
C ARG A 41 -22.69 31.85 11.34
N SER A 42 -23.12 32.80 10.51
CA SER A 42 -24.54 33.01 10.23
C SER A 42 -25.12 31.91 9.33
N GLY A 43 -24.30 31.29 8.47
CA GLY A 43 -24.70 30.22 7.56
C GLY A 43 -24.67 30.57 6.07
N ASP A 44 -24.40 31.84 5.71
CA ASP A 44 -24.31 32.28 4.31
C ASP A 44 -22.95 31.93 3.69
N TRP A 45 -22.80 30.67 3.28
CA TRP A 45 -21.59 30.17 2.63
C TRP A 45 -21.30 30.86 1.30
N LYS A 46 -22.31 31.19 0.49
CA LYS A 46 -22.09 31.72 -0.87
C LYS A 46 -21.57 33.15 -0.84
N ALA A 47 -22.05 33.99 0.08
CA ALA A 47 -21.47 35.31 0.29
C ALA A 47 -20.03 35.20 0.78
N ALA A 48 -19.75 34.29 1.72
CA ALA A 48 -18.39 34.03 2.18
C ALA A 48 -17.48 33.53 1.05
N GLN A 49 -17.97 32.59 0.23
CA GLN A 49 -17.26 32.02 -0.92
C GLN A 49 -16.83 33.10 -1.92
N LYS A 50 -17.74 34.02 -2.29
CA LYS A 50 -17.41 35.14 -3.18
C LYS A 50 -16.29 36.04 -2.67
N ILE A 51 -16.11 36.12 -1.35
CA ILE A 51 -15.02 36.87 -0.74
C ILE A 51 -13.75 36.01 -0.75
N LEU A 52 -13.85 34.74 -0.35
CA LEU A 52 -12.73 33.79 -0.33
C LEU A 52 -12.10 33.59 -1.72
N ASP A 53 -12.91 33.50 -2.78
CA ASP A 53 -12.44 33.33 -4.16
C ASP A 53 -11.57 34.50 -4.67
N ARG A 54 -11.58 35.65 -3.99
CA ARG A 54 -10.72 36.80 -4.31
C ARG A 54 -9.33 36.70 -3.70
N PHE A 55 -9.11 35.76 -2.79
CA PHE A 55 -7.84 35.57 -2.08
C PHE A 55 -7.12 34.33 -2.61
N PRO A 56 -5.87 34.44 -3.12
CA PRO A 56 -5.15 33.31 -3.68
C PRO A 56 -4.54 32.41 -2.60
N GLY A 57 -4.88 31.11 -2.57
CA GLY A 57 -4.30 30.14 -1.63
C GLY A 57 -5.05 30.02 -0.29
N HIS A 58 -4.47 29.32 0.68
CA HIS A 58 -5.15 28.91 1.92
C HIS A 58 -4.98 29.91 3.07
N TRP A 59 -5.45 31.14 2.90
CA TRP A 59 -5.42 32.21 3.94
C TRP A 59 -6.11 31.82 5.25
N ILE A 60 -7.02 30.85 5.18
CA ILE A 60 -7.79 30.35 6.31
C ILE A 60 -6.88 29.79 7.41
N GLY A 61 -5.68 29.30 7.06
CA GLY A 61 -4.69 28.85 8.04
C GLY A 61 -4.11 29.94 8.94
N SER A 62 -4.03 31.18 8.45
CA SER A 62 -3.47 32.31 9.20
C SER A 62 -4.50 33.00 10.09
N HIS A 63 -5.79 32.74 9.88
CA HIS A 63 -6.89 33.35 10.64
C HIS A 63 -7.77 32.30 11.32
N MET A 64 -7.36 31.91 12.53
CA MET A 64 -8.01 30.87 13.33
C MET A 64 -9.53 31.06 13.53
N PRO A 65 -10.08 32.28 13.75
CA PRO A 65 -11.51 32.47 13.91
C PRO A 65 -12.35 32.10 12.68
N LEU A 66 -11.80 32.31 11.48
CA LEU A 66 -12.45 31.95 10.20
C LEU A 66 -12.37 30.44 9.98
N ASN A 67 -11.20 29.84 10.19
CA ASN A 67 -11.01 28.39 10.12
C ASN A 67 -12.02 27.65 11.01
N LYS A 68 -12.12 28.07 12.29
CA LYS A 68 -13.06 27.49 13.24
C LYS A 68 -14.52 27.65 12.79
N ALA A 69 -14.90 28.82 12.28
CA ALA A 69 -16.25 29.05 11.78
C ALA A 69 -16.61 28.09 10.62
N ILE A 70 -15.68 27.86 9.69
CA ILE A 70 -15.89 26.92 8.56
C ILE A 70 -16.00 25.48 9.07
N CYS A 71 -15.15 25.07 10.03
CA CYS A 71 -15.24 23.75 10.65
C CYS A 71 -16.58 23.55 11.39
N ASP A 72 -17.04 24.55 12.15
CA ASP A 72 -18.32 24.51 12.86
C ASP A 72 -19.51 24.41 11.88
N LEU A 73 -19.47 25.15 10.77
CA LEU A 73 -20.45 25.04 9.69
C LEU A 73 -20.44 23.65 9.07
N LEU A 74 -19.27 23.09 8.75
CA LEU A 74 -19.14 21.74 8.20
C LEU A 74 -19.70 20.67 9.15
N HIS A 75 -19.43 20.78 10.46
CA HIS A 75 -20.02 19.87 11.45
C HIS A 75 -21.55 19.91 11.42
N PHE A 76 -22.14 21.09 11.24
CA PHE A 76 -23.59 21.25 11.13
C PHE A 76 -24.15 20.68 9.81
N LEU A 77 -23.47 20.91 8.68
CA LEU A 77 -23.92 20.46 7.36
C LEU A 77 -23.91 18.93 7.21
N ILE A 78 -22.96 18.24 7.82
CA ILE A 78 -22.86 16.76 7.75
C ILE A 78 -23.69 16.04 8.83
N GLU A 79 -24.30 16.78 9.76
CA GLU A 79 -24.93 16.20 10.96
C GLU A 79 -26.03 15.17 10.65
N PRO A 80 -26.95 15.38 9.69
CA PRO A 80 -28.01 14.40 9.39
C PRO A 80 -27.45 13.08 8.88
N LEU A 81 -26.55 13.12 7.90
CA LEU A 81 -25.87 11.93 7.37
C LEU A 81 -25.01 11.25 8.44
N TYR A 82 -24.28 12.00 9.26
CA TYR A 82 -23.51 11.39 10.33
C TYR A 82 -24.39 10.71 11.38
N ALA A 83 -25.56 11.26 11.68
CA ALA A 83 -26.47 10.67 12.66
C ALA A 83 -27.11 9.36 12.15
N ASN A 84 -27.37 9.28 10.84
CA ASN A 84 -28.06 8.14 10.22
C ASN A 84 -27.10 7.04 9.77
N ASP A 85 -25.99 7.41 9.14
CA ASP A 85 -25.13 6.48 8.39
C ASP A 85 -23.77 6.22 9.04
N ALA A 86 -23.40 6.93 10.12
CA ALA A 86 -22.09 6.70 10.73
C ALA A 86 -21.96 5.29 11.32
N SER A 87 -20.76 4.72 11.19
CA SER A 87 -20.37 3.40 11.72
C SER A 87 -20.30 3.31 13.26
N LEU A 88 -20.83 4.31 13.98
CA LEU A 88 -20.82 4.35 15.44
C LEU A 88 -22.00 3.56 16.04
N PRO A 89 -21.80 2.90 17.19
CA PRO A 89 -22.89 2.32 17.97
C PRO A 89 -23.96 3.36 18.33
N SER A 90 -25.22 2.94 18.28
CA SER A 90 -26.39 3.80 18.55
C SER A 90 -26.37 4.46 19.93
N THR A 91 -25.72 3.83 20.93
CA THR A 91 -25.53 4.38 22.27
C THR A 91 -24.58 5.58 22.30
N LEU A 92 -23.53 5.57 21.47
CA LEU A 92 -22.56 6.66 21.37
C LEU A 92 -23.12 7.82 20.54
N LEU A 93 -23.88 7.51 19.47
CA LEU A 93 -24.56 8.52 18.67
C LEU A 93 -25.54 9.35 19.50
N LYS A 94 -26.32 8.72 20.39
CA LYS A 94 -27.29 9.41 21.27
C LYS A 94 -26.64 10.35 22.29
N ARG A 95 -25.39 10.08 22.70
CA ARG A 95 -24.67 10.88 23.72
C ARG A 95 -23.78 11.96 23.11
N ARG A 96 -23.75 12.07 21.79
CA ARG A 96 -22.92 13.05 21.08
C ARG A 96 -23.47 14.46 21.28
N LYS A 97 -22.57 15.41 21.51
CA LYS A 97 -22.89 16.85 21.45
C LYS A 97 -23.24 17.21 20.01
N LYS A 98 -24.47 17.67 19.79
CA LYS A 98 -24.90 18.18 18.49
C LYS A 98 -24.19 19.51 18.19
N PRO A 99 -23.86 19.78 16.92
CA PRO A 99 -23.31 21.08 16.52
C PRO A 99 -24.33 22.20 16.81
N ALA A 100 -23.82 23.40 17.07
CA ALA A 100 -24.68 24.57 17.20
C ALA A 100 -25.32 24.87 15.84
N GLN A 101 -26.58 25.29 15.87
CA GLN A 101 -27.29 25.71 14.66
C GLN A 101 -26.84 27.14 14.29
N PRO A 102 -26.46 27.40 13.03
CA PRO A 102 -26.16 28.76 12.60
C PRO A 102 -27.44 29.61 12.56
N GLU A 103 -27.29 30.92 12.81
CA GLU A 103 -28.42 31.85 13.02
C GLU A 103 -29.43 31.86 11.86
N LEU A 104 -28.97 31.84 10.61
CA LEU A 104 -29.85 31.86 9.42
C LEU A 104 -30.61 30.55 9.20
N PHE A 105 -30.24 29.47 9.89
CA PHE A 105 -30.99 28.22 9.86
C PHE A 105 -32.11 28.18 10.91
N GLU A 106 -32.15 29.11 11.88
CA GLU A 106 -33.22 29.17 12.89
C GLU A 106 -34.53 29.73 12.32
N GLY A 107 -34.44 30.67 11.37
CA GLY A 107 -35.58 31.25 10.65
C GLY A 107 -36.07 30.35 9.51
N ALA A 108 -37.35 29.97 9.51
CA ALA A 108 -37.91 29.07 8.49
C ALA A 108 -37.96 29.68 7.06
N GLU A 109 -38.00 31.01 6.94
CA GLU A 109 -37.97 31.71 5.64
C GLU A 109 -36.53 31.88 5.15
N ASP A 110 -35.61 32.32 6.01
CA ASP A 110 -34.19 32.52 5.68
C ASP A 110 -33.53 31.19 5.28
N ASN A 111 -33.83 30.09 5.99
CA ASN A 111 -33.29 28.77 5.70
C ASN A 111 -33.59 28.30 4.26
N LYS A 112 -34.80 28.57 3.74
CA LYS A 112 -35.17 28.18 2.35
C LYS A 112 -34.41 28.96 1.28
N THR A 113 -33.86 30.11 1.63
CA THR A 113 -33.10 30.95 0.69
C THR A 113 -31.61 30.59 0.62
N LEU A 114 -31.11 29.78 1.57
CA LEU A 114 -29.72 29.37 1.60
C LEU A 114 -29.42 28.34 0.49
N ASP A 115 -28.38 28.62 -0.29
CA ASP A 115 -27.93 27.76 -1.40
C ASP A 115 -27.31 26.43 -0.91
N VAL A 116 -26.68 26.43 0.28
CA VAL A 116 -26.07 25.25 0.88
C VAL A 116 -26.96 24.75 2.02
N GLN A 117 -27.50 23.55 1.84
CA GLN A 117 -28.38 22.90 2.80
C GLN A 117 -27.65 21.78 3.55
N GLN A 118 -28.21 21.33 4.68
CA GLN A 118 -27.69 20.14 5.34
C GLN A 118 -27.79 18.94 4.40
N ALA A 119 -26.71 18.16 4.32
CA ALA A 119 -26.69 17.01 3.44
C ALA A 119 -27.61 15.91 4.01
N SER A 120 -28.64 15.55 3.25
CA SER A 120 -29.57 14.44 3.55
C SER A 120 -29.20 13.15 2.83
N ASP A 121 -28.36 13.23 1.81
CA ASP A 121 -28.00 12.14 0.90
C ASP A 121 -26.55 12.33 0.40
N PHE A 122 -25.93 11.26 -0.08
CA PHE A 122 -24.53 11.32 -0.53
C PHE A 122 -24.32 12.22 -1.76
N SER A 123 -25.35 12.45 -2.60
CA SER A 123 -25.21 13.36 -3.73
C SER A 123 -25.15 14.82 -3.29
N SER A 124 -25.94 15.23 -2.29
CA SER A 124 -25.83 16.58 -1.72
C SER A 124 -24.50 16.76 -0.97
N LEU A 125 -24.06 15.74 -0.23
CA LEU A 125 -22.75 15.72 0.43
C LEU A 125 -21.62 16.02 -0.56
N GLY A 126 -21.53 15.24 -1.64
CA GLY A 126 -20.44 15.37 -2.62
C GLY A 126 -20.48 16.68 -3.41
N ARG A 127 -21.68 17.19 -3.75
CA ARG A 127 -21.81 18.40 -4.58
C ARG A 127 -21.71 19.71 -3.80
N GLN A 128 -22.21 19.74 -2.56
CA GLN A 128 -22.36 21.00 -1.81
C GLN A 128 -21.41 21.09 -0.62
N VAL A 129 -21.17 19.99 0.11
CA VAL A 129 -20.45 20.04 1.40
C VAL A 129 -18.97 19.72 1.25
N LEU A 130 -18.60 18.65 0.54
CA LEU A 130 -17.19 18.28 0.37
C LEU A 130 -16.33 19.38 -0.28
N PRO A 131 -16.81 20.14 -1.29
CA PRO A 131 -16.01 21.23 -1.89
C PRO A 131 -15.59 22.32 -0.89
N ILE A 132 -16.35 22.53 0.19
CA ILE A 132 -16.02 23.48 1.25
C ILE A 132 -14.70 23.10 1.94
N THR A 133 -14.40 21.80 2.04
CA THR A 133 -13.14 21.32 2.63
C THR A 133 -11.90 21.74 1.82
N GLY A 134 -12.05 21.93 0.49
CA GLY A 134 -10.96 22.41 -0.37
C GLY A 134 -10.50 23.83 0.01
N TYR A 135 -11.41 24.69 0.49
CA TYR A 135 -11.03 26.01 1.00
C TYR A 135 -10.19 25.95 2.28
N LEU A 136 -10.42 24.95 3.15
CA LEU A 136 -9.59 24.72 4.33
C LEU A 136 -8.20 24.20 3.97
N GLY A 137 -8.12 23.35 2.93
CA GLY A 137 -6.90 22.65 2.52
C GLY A 137 -6.18 21.99 3.70
N PRO A 138 -4.86 22.19 3.88
CA PRO A 138 -4.10 21.56 4.95
C PRO A 138 -4.51 22.01 6.35
N PHE A 139 -5.20 23.15 6.49
CA PHE A 139 -5.58 23.72 7.77
C PHE A 139 -6.86 23.13 8.37
N LEU A 140 -7.46 22.13 7.71
CA LEU A 140 -8.41 21.22 8.35
C LEU A 140 -7.76 20.46 9.54
N SER A 141 -6.42 20.51 9.66
CA SER A 141 -5.65 20.01 10.80
C SER A 141 -6.04 20.59 12.16
N SER A 142 -6.69 21.76 12.19
CA SER A 142 -7.19 22.40 13.41
C SER A 142 -8.29 21.59 14.10
N ASP A 143 -9.07 20.81 13.34
CA ASP A 143 -10.20 20.03 13.83
C ASP A 143 -10.13 18.57 13.37
N VAL A 144 -9.43 17.77 14.18
CA VAL A 144 -9.29 16.33 13.99
C VAL A 144 -10.65 15.60 14.05
N ILE A 145 -11.61 16.12 14.83
CA ILE A 145 -12.93 15.49 14.97
C ILE A 145 -13.67 15.55 13.64
N LEU A 146 -13.58 16.67 12.93
CA LEU A 146 -14.20 16.83 11.62
C LEU A 146 -13.63 15.84 10.60
N ILE A 147 -12.29 15.68 10.55
CA ILE A 147 -11.64 14.69 9.67
C ILE A 147 -12.18 13.29 9.94
N VAL A 148 -12.26 12.89 11.22
CA VAL A 148 -12.80 11.57 11.61
C VAL A 148 -14.26 11.42 11.18
N LYS A 149 -15.09 12.47 11.32
CA LYS A 149 -16.49 12.41 10.90
C LYS A 149 -16.62 12.21 9.39
N LEU A 150 -15.88 12.99 8.60
CA LEU A 150 -15.85 12.91 7.14
C LEU A 150 -15.37 11.54 6.67
N CYS A 151 -14.27 11.01 7.25
CA CYS A 151 -13.78 9.68 6.92
C CYS A 151 -14.82 8.59 7.14
N ARG A 152 -15.57 8.64 8.25
CA ARG A 152 -16.60 7.63 8.57
C ARG A 152 -17.79 7.67 7.62
N ILE A 153 -18.31 8.85 7.29
CA ILE A 153 -19.43 8.99 6.34
C ILE A 153 -18.99 8.51 4.95
N CYS A 154 -17.83 9.00 4.49
CA CYS A 154 -17.35 8.66 3.15
C CYS A 154 -16.98 7.18 3.02
N SER A 155 -16.52 6.54 4.11
CA SER A 155 -16.19 5.10 4.13
C SER A 155 -17.43 4.24 3.87
N VAL A 156 -18.59 4.62 4.40
CA VAL A 156 -19.87 3.92 4.15
C VAL A 156 -20.23 3.98 2.67
N TYR A 157 -20.19 5.17 2.08
CA TYR A 157 -20.46 5.36 0.67
C TYR A 157 -19.48 4.58 -0.23
N LEU A 158 -18.17 4.65 0.04
CA LEU A 158 -17.19 3.91 -0.76
C LEU A 158 -17.36 2.40 -0.61
N ALA A 159 -17.63 1.89 0.59
CA ALA A 159 -17.86 0.46 0.82
C ALA A 159 -19.05 -0.07 0.00
N GLU A 160 -20.16 0.67 -0.05
CA GLU A 160 -21.31 0.30 -0.89
C GLU A 160 -20.97 0.34 -2.39
N THR A 161 -20.22 1.35 -2.80
CA THR A 161 -19.84 1.57 -4.20
C THR A 161 -18.88 0.49 -4.70
N THR A 162 -17.91 0.06 -3.87
CA THR A 162 -17.02 -1.07 -4.16
C THR A 162 -17.82 -2.35 -4.41
N ASN A 163 -18.84 -2.61 -3.60
CA ASN A 163 -19.69 -3.81 -3.75
C ASN A 163 -20.53 -3.77 -5.04
N ARG A 164 -21.00 -2.59 -5.44
CA ARG A 164 -21.80 -2.40 -6.66
C ARG A 164 -20.97 -2.30 -7.95
N LYS A 165 -19.64 -2.15 -7.84
CA LYS A 165 -18.70 -1.95 -8.97
C LYS A 165 -19.06 -0.75 -9.87
N THR A 166 -19.69 0.28 -9.32
CA THR A 166 -20.08 1.50 -10.03
C THR A 166 -19.03 2.58 -9.82
N TRP A 167 -18.13 2.81 -10.79
CA TRP A 167 -17.09 3.85 -10.70
C TRP A 167 -16.82 4.51 -12.06
N PRO A 168 -16.36 5.78 -12.12
CA PRO A 168 -16.40 6.83 -11.10
C PRO A 168 -17.62 7.76 -11.26
N ASP A 169 -18.27 8.15 -10.17
CA ASP A 169 -19.38 9.12 -10.16
C ASP A 169 -18.95 10.48 -9.56
N PRO A 170 -19.80 11.52 -9.56
CA PRO A 170 -19.44 12.83 -9.03
C PRO A 170 -19.11 12.85 -7.53
N VAL A 171 -19.74 11.98 -6.73
CA VAL A 171 -19.50 11.91 -5.28
C VAL A 171 -18.13 11.29 -5.01
N TYR A 172 -17.78 10.24 -5.76
CA TYR A 172 -16.46 9.64 -5.74
C TYR A 172 -15.35 10.66 -6.01
N GLN A 173 -15.51 11.46 -7.06
CA GLN A 173 -14.55 12.51 -7.41
C GLN A 173 -14.42 13.56 -6.30
N ALA A 174 -15.54 13.96 -5.67
CA ALA A 174 -15.51 14.90 -4.55
C ALA A 174 -14.78 14.33 -3.31
N ILE A 175 -14.95 13.03 -3.01
CA ILE A 175 -14.20 12.35 -1.94
C ILE A 175 -12.71 12.29 -2.29
N PHE A 176 -12.37 11.97 -3.54
CA PHE A 176 -10.98 11.92 -4.01
C PHE A 176 -10.29 13.29 -3.87
N ASN A 177 -10.96 14.36 -4.31
CA ASN A 177 -10.42 15.72 -4.19
C ASN A 177 -10.26 16.15 -2.72
N MET A 178 -11.22 15.83 -1.85
CA MET A 178 -11.11 16.09 -0.40
C MET A 178 -9.90 15.36 0.22
N LEU A 179 -9.62 14.12 -0.21
CA LEU A 179 -8.46 13.38 0.25
C LEU A 179 -7.15 14.06 -0.19
N ASP A 180 -7.07 14.47 -1.45
CA ASP A 180 -5.89 15.08 -2.07
C ASP A 180 -5.58 16.49 -1.54
N GLU A 181 -6.60 17.35 -1.48
CA GLU A 181 -6.44 18.79 -1.16
C GLU A 181 -6.50 19.08 0.34
N SER A 182 -7.25 18.29 1.11
CA SER A 182 -7.55 18.60 2.52
C SER A 182 -7.02 17.56 3.50
N ILE A 183 -7.52 16.32 3.46
CA ILE A 183 -7.29 15.33 4.54
C ILE A 183 -5.83 14.88 4.62
N LEU A 184 -5.21 14.46 3.51
CA LEU A 184 -3.82 14.00 3.51
C LEU A 184 -2.84 15.14 3.83
N PRO A 185 -2.98 16.35 3.25
CA PRO A 185 -2.19 17.51 3.66
C PRO A 185 -2.37 17.86 5.15
N SER A 186 -3.59 17.79 5.68
CA SER A 186 -3.83 18.03 7.11
C SER A 186 -3.14 17.01 8.01
N LEU A 187 -3.08 15.73 7.61
CA LEU A 187 -2.35 14.71 8.37
C LEU A 187 -0.87 15.08 8.56
N SER A 188 -0.26 15.75 7.58
CA SER A 188 1.13 16.23 7.66
C SER A 188 1.33 17.40 8.62
N MET A 189 0.27 18.15 8.94
CA MET A 189 0.30 19.27 9.88
C MET A 189 0.04 18.83 11.33
N ILE A 190 -0.75 17.76 11.52
CA ILE A 190 -1.12 17.24 12.84
C ILE A 190 0.10 16.53 13.47
N PRO A 191 0.40 16.72 14.76
CA PRO A 191 1.46 15.97 15.45
C PRO A 191 1.15 14.47 15.47
N ALA A 192 2.17 13.63 15.69
CA ALA A 192 2.11 12.17 15.58
C ALA A 192 0.81 11.52 16.10
N ASN A 193 -0.11 11.19 15.18
CA ASN A 193 -1.43 10.64 15.50
C ASN A 193 -1.72 9.35 14.71
N CYS A 194 -1.38 8.21 15.32
CA CYS A 194 -1.61 6.88 14.74
C CYS A 194 -3.09 6.58 14.52
N CYS A 195 -3.96 6.96 15.47
CA CYS A 195 -5.38 6.70 15.41
C CYS A 195 -6.04 7.39 14.21
N LEU A 196 -5.62 8.62 13.90
CA LEU A 196 -6.12 9.33 12.73
C LEU A 196 -5.68 8.67 11.43
N ALA A 197 -4.42 8.23 11.34
CA ALA A 197 -3.91 7.49 10.17
C ALA A 197 -4.70 6.20 9.92
N GLU A 198 -5.10 5.47 10.98
CA GLU A 198 -5.96 4.29 10.84
C GLU A 198 -7.40 4.64 10.42
N GLU A 199 -7.97 5.75 10.90
CA GLU A 199 -9.30 6.19 10.42
C GLU A 199 -9.27 6.61 8.94
N ILE A 200 -8.19 7.27 8.49
CA ILE A 200 -7.98 7.59 7.06
C ILE A 200 -7.81 6.31 6.25
N TRP A 201 -7.05 5.33 6.75
CA TRP A 201 -6.89 4.03 6.09
C TRP A 201 -8.23 3.31 5.89
N LYS A 202 -9.14 3.34 6.88
CA LYS A 202 -10.48 2.75 6.75
C LYS A 202 -11.28 3.33 5.59
N LEU A 203 -11.06 4.59 5.24
CA LEU A 203 -11.63 5.20 4.04
C LEU A 203 -10.87 4.77 2.77
N VAL A 204 -9.56 4.99 2.75
CA VAL A 204 -8.69 4.83 1.58
C VAL A 204 -8.60 3.37 1.10
N ARG A 205 -8.73 2.38 2.00
CA ARG A 205 -8.69 0.95 1.64
C ARG A 205 -9.79 0.49 0.68
N HIS A 206 -10.88 1.25 0.54
CA HIS A 206 -11.97 0.95 -0.40
C HIS A 206 -11.65 1.40 -1.83
N LEU A 207 -10.64 2.25 -2.00
CA LEU A 207 -10.18 2.71 -3.31
C LEU A 207 -9.31 1.62 -3.96
N PRO A 208 -9.42 1.44 -5.29
CA PRO A 208 -8.46 0.68 -6.07
C PRO A 208 -7.02 1.16 -5.83
N TYR A 209 -6.05 0.24 -5.83
CA TYR A 209 -4.66 0.55 -5.46
C TYR A 209 -4.03 1.63 -6.36
N ASP A 210 -4.39 1.68 -7.64
CA ASP A 210 -3.91 2.66 -8.61
C ASP A 210 -4.37 4.08 -8.26
N HIS A 211 -5.61 4.21 -7.78
CA HIS A 211 -6.14 5.49 -7.28
C HIS A 211 -5.48 5.87 -5.95
N ARG A 212 -5.22 4.91 -5.04
CA ARG A 212 -4.47 5.18 -3.79
C ARG A 212 -3.06 5.70 -4.09
N TYR A 213 -2.35 5.05 -5.02
CA TYR A 213 -0.98 5.41 -5.36
C TYR A 213 -0.89 6.74 -6.08
N ARG A 214 -1.92 7.10 -6.86
CA ARG A 214 -2.06 8.45 -7.41
C ARG A 214 -2.16 9.50 -6.28
N LEU A 215 -3.01 9.26 -5.28
CA LEU A 215 -3.12 10.16 -4.11
C LEU A 215 -1.79 10.27 -3.38
N TYR A 216 -1.07 9.17 -3.17
CA TYR A 216 0.23 9.21 -2.50
C TYR A 216 1.29 9.97 -3.29
N GLY A 217 1.30 9.84 -4.62
CA GLY A 217 2.17 10.62 -5.48
C GLY A 217 1.86 12.11 -5.39
N GLN A 218 0.58 12.49 -5.42
CA GLN A 218 0.16 13.88 -5.25
C GLN A 218 0.55 14.42 -3.87
N TRP A 219 0.26 13.66 -2.81
CA TRP A 219 0.59 14.05 -1.44
C TRP A 219 2.09 14.21 -1.20
N LYS A 220 2.92 13.28 -1.72
CA LYS A 220 4.38 13.30 -1.56
C LYS A 220 5.02 14.45 -2.34
N HIS A 221 4.58 14.73 -3.55
CA HIS A 221 5.28 15.61 -4.49
C HIS A 221 4.61 16.97 -4.73
N LEU A 222 3.28 17.03 -4.83
CA LEU A 222 2.54 18.21 -5.26
C LEU A 222 2.00 19.00 -4.06
N SER A 223 1.27 18.34 -3.16
CA SER A 223 0.55 19.01 -2.06
C SER A 223 1.49 19.70 -1.06
N CYS A 224 2.75 19.25 -0.98
CA CYS A 224 3.77 19.85 -0.11
C CYS A 224 4.40 21.15 -0.67
N GLN A 225 4.36 21.41 -1.98
CA GLN A 225 5.15 22.50 -2.60
C GLN A 225 4.50 23.87 -2.50
N ASN A 226 3.17 23.92 -2.42
CA ASN A 226 2.42 25.16 -2.53
C ASN A 226 2.21 25.89 -1.19
N GLU A 227 2.46 25.23 -0.06
CA GLU A 227 2.17 25.77 1.28
C GLU A 227 3.44 25.82 2.17
N PRO A 228 3.92 27.01 2.58
CA PRO A 228 5.12 27.15 3.40
C PRO A 228 5.06 26.40 4.75
N ALA A 229 3.87 26.31 5.35
CA ALA A 229 3.69 25.58 6.61
C ALA A 229 4.01 24.08 6.46
N LEU A 230 3.57 23.46 5.36
CA LEU A 230 3.87 22.06 5.04
C LEU A 230 5.36 21.85 4.76
N LEU A 231 6.02 22.77 4.04
CA LEU A 231 7.46 22.69 3.78
C LEU A 231 8.30 22.73 5.07
N ARG A 232 7.91 23.57 6.04
CA ARG A 232 8.56 23.62 7.35
C ARG A 232 8.42 22.30 8.09
N LYS A 233 7.19 21.77 8.21
CA LYS A 233 6.93 20.48 8.87
C LYS A 233 7.67 19.33 8.19
N ARG A 234 7.69 19.28 6.85
CA ARG A 234 8.47 18.31 6.07
C ARG A 234 9.96 18.37 6.39
N THR A 235 10.53 19.56 6.48
CA THR A 235 11.96 19.75 6.78
C THR A 235 12.30 19.28 8.19
N VAL A 236 11.45 19.57 9.17
CA VAL A 236 11.61 19.09 10.57
C VAL A 236 11.55 17.57 10.63
N ILE A 237 10.56 16.95 9.97
CA ILE A 237 10.43 15.48 9.93
C ILE A 237 11.67 14.86 9.27
N LEU A 238 12.15 15.41 8.15
CA LEU A 238 13.34 14.89 7.47
C LEU A 238 14.60 15.00 8.35
N SER A 239 14.78 16.11 9.05
CA SER A 239 15.90 16.31 9.98
C SER A 239 15.88 15.26 11.12
N ARG A 240 14.71 15.08 11.74
CA ARG A 240 14.52 14.08 12.82
C ARG A 240 14.73 12.65 12.31
N THR A 241 14.21 12.32 11.13
CA THR A 241 14.44 11.02 10.49
C THR A 241 15.91 10.76 10.22
N LYS A 242 16.65 11.76 9.71
CA LYS A 242 18.11 11.65 9.52
C LYS A 242 18.83 11.35 10.83
N ALA A 243 18.45 12.01 11.92
CA ALA A 243 19.06 11.79 13.23
C ALA A 243 18.77 10.38 13.78
N VAL A 244 17.55 9.87 13.62
CA VAL A 244 17.17 8.50 14.02
C VAL A 244 17.91 7.47 13.19
N MET A 245 17.91 7.59 11.86
CA MET A 245 18.53 6.63 10.94
C MET A 245 20.05 6.52 11.14
N LYS A 246 20.75 7.62 11.45
CA LYS A 246 22.20 7.61 11.75
C LYS A 246 22.56 6.76 12.98
N ARG A 247 21.61 6.51 13.87
CA ARG A 247 21.84 5.78 15.13
C ARG A 247 21.18 4.41 15.13
N LEU A 248 20.43 4.05 14.10
CA LEU A 248 19.66 2.82 14.04
C LEU A 248 20.59 1.60 13.99
N SER A 249 20.48 0.72 15.00
CA SER A 249 21.22 -0.53 15.11
C SER A 249 20.31 -1.65 15.62
N LYS A 250 20.80 -2.90 15.59
CA LYS A 250 20.06 -4.05 16.14
C LYS A 250 19.76 -3.92 17.64
N GLU A 251 20.63 -3.24 18.38
CA GLU A 251 20.53 -3.12 19.84
C GLU A 251 19.47 -2.10 20.29
N ASN A 252 19.32 -1.01 19.54
CA ASN A 252 18.43 0.11 19.90
C ASN A 252 17.15 0.19 19.04
N VAL A 253 16.92 -0.80 18.18
CA VAL A 253 15.80 -0.83 17.21
C VAL A 253 14.42 -0.66 17.84
N LYS A 254 14.21 -1.16 19.07
CA LYS A 254 12.92 -1.04 19.74
C LYS A 254 12.60 0.42 20.10
N GLN A 255 13.57 1.17 20.57
CA GLN A 255 13.40 2.55 20.98
C GLN A 255 13.35 3.47 19.75
N LEU A 256 14.36 3.38 18.89
CA LEU A 256 14.44 4.19 17.68
C LEU A 256 13.31 3.87 16.69
N GLY A 257 12.86 2.62 16.64
CA GLY A 257 11.67 2.23 15.88
C GLY A 257 10.37 2.87 16.38
N ARG A 258 10.21 3.13 17.68
CA ARG A 258 9.05 3.88 18.18
C ARG A 258 9.09 5.34 17.74
N HIS A 259 10.28 5.97 17.75
CA HIS A 259 10.44 7.32 17.24
C HIS A 259 10.18 7.39 15.74
N LEU A 260 10.68 6.42 14.97
CA LEU A 260 10.41 6.31 13.55
C LEU A 260 8.91 6.09 13.27
N GLY A 261 8.25 5.22 14.04
CA GLY A 261 6.81 5.01 13.99
C GLY A 261 6.03 6.30 14.23
N LYS A 262 6.33 7.03 15.32
CA LYS A 262 5.72 8.33 15.62
C LYS A 262 5.82 9.31 14.43
N LEU A 263 7.02 9.44 13.84
CA LEU A 263 7.24 10.33 12.70
C LEU A 263 6.45 9.87 11.46
N SER A 264 6.33 8.56 11.24
CA SER A 264 5.63 7.97 10.08
C SER A 264 4.13 8.22 10.04
N HIS A 265 3.51 8.52 11.19
CA HIS A 265 2.06 8.73 11.25
C HIS A 265 1.60 10.05 10.60
N CYS A 266 2.48 11.05 10.52
CA CYS A 266 2.15 12.37 9.94
C CYS A 266 2.47 12.44 8.45
N ASN A 267 3.71 12.08 8.09
CA ASN A 267 4.19 12.17 6.71
C ASN A 267 5.08 10.95 6.38
N PRO A 268 4.46 9.79 6.09
CA PRO A 268 5.17 8.55 5.80
C PRO A 268 6.07 8.66 4.55
N GLY A 269 5.62 9.37 3.51
CA GLY A 269 6.33 9.44 2.23
C GLY A 269 7.74 10.04 2.35
N VAL A 270 7.91 11.10 3.15
CA VAL A 270 9.23 11.74 3.39
C VAL A 270 10.21 10.78 4.07
N ILE A 271 9.70 9.97 4.98
CA ILE A 271 10.50 9.06 5.81
C ILE A 271 10.94 7.86 4.98
N PHE A 272 10.00 7.26 4.25
CA PHE A 272 10.28 6.09 3.44
C PHE A 272 11.22 6.41 2.28
N ASP A 273 11.10 7.58 1.67
CA ASP A 273 12.03 8.06 0.65
C ASP A 273 13.49 8.07 1.15
N PHE A 274 13.73 8.71 2.31
CA PHE A 274 15.06 8.75 2.90
C PHE A 274 15.54 7.37 3.41
N MET A 275 14.64 6.56 3.94
CA MET A 275 14.97 5.25 4.48
C MET A 275 15.35 4.25 3.39
N LEU A 276 14.60 4.21 2.28
CA LEU A 276 14.90 3.36 1.13
C LEU A 276 16.23 3.74 0.49
N HIS A 277 16.53 5.04 0.39
CA HIS A 277 17.84 5.51 -0.06
C HIS A 277 18.99 4.98 0.83
N ASN A 278 18.84 4.98 2.15
CA ASN A 278 19.86 4.41 3.04
C ASN A 278 19.98 2.89 2.91
N ILE A 279 18.87 2.17 2.66
CA ILE A 279 18.90 0.72 2.43
C ILE A 279 19.66 0.37 1.17
N GLN A 280 19.47 1.13 0.08
CA GLN A 280 20.22 0.95 -1.17
C GLN A 280 21.73 1.11 -0.94
N MET A 281 22.13 2.07 -0.12
CA MET A 281 23.54 2.35 0.17
C MET A 281 24.16 1.39 1.21
N PHE A 282 23.35 0.87 2.15
CA PHE A 282 23.82 0.11 3.32
C PHE A 282 22.92 -1.11 3.58
N THR A 283 23.24 -2.24 2.96
CA THR A 283 22.46 -3.50 3.08
C THR A 283 22.42 -4.08 4.49
N ASN A 284 23.43 -3.79 5.32
CA ASN A 284 23.44 -4.18 6.74
C ASN A 284 22.32 -3.52 7.56
N LEU A 285 21.72 -2.43 7.07
CA LEU A 285 20.59 -1.75 7.72
C LEU A 285 19.24 -2.40 7.40
N ILE A 286 19.15 -3.34 6.45
CA ILE A 286 17.87 -3.97 6.06
C ILE A 286 17.16 -4.57 7.28
N THR A 287 17.83 -5.43 8.06
CA THR A 287 17.20 -6.09 9.21
C THR A 287 16.80 -5.08 10.30
N PRO A 288 17.67 -4.16 10.78
CA PRO A 288 17.26 -3.12 11.72
C PRO A 288 16.08 -2.26 11.24
N VAL A 289 16.06 -1.90 9.95
CA VAL A 289 14.96 -1.11 9.38
C VAL A 289 13.67 -1.92 9.38
N VAL A 290 13.68 -3.15 8.86
CA VAL A 290 12.51 -4.04 8.89
C VAL A 290 12.02 -4.28 10.32
N ASP A 291 12.91 -4.33 11.31
CA ASP A 291 12.55 -4.42 12.72
C ASP A 291 11.91 -3.15 13.29
N SER A 292 12.40 -1.98 12.86
CA SER A 292 11.88 -0.68 13.29
C SER A 292 10.46 -0.40 12.77
N LEU A 293 10.10 -0.95 11.60
CA LEU A 293 8.80 -0.74 10.95
C LEU A 293 7.61 -1.34 11.72
N LYS A 294 7.84 -2.12 12.78
CA LYS A 294 6.79 -2.72 13.62
C LYS A 294 5.75 -1.71 14.13
N TYR A 295 6.14 -0.44 14.30
CA TYR A 295 5.30 0.62 14.87
C TYR A 295 4.63 1.50 13.80
N VAL A 296 4.73 1.15 12.52
CA VAL A 296 4.07 1.86 11.42
C VAL A 296 2.58 1.46 11.34
N SER A 297 1.72 2.42 10.96
CA SER A 297 0.28 2.21 10.76
C SER A 297 -0.03 1.46 9.46
N SER A 298 -1.26 0.96 9.31
CA SER A 298 -1.74 0.32 8.09
C SER A 298 -1.61 1.23 6.86
N LEU A 299 -1.97 2.52 7.01
CA LEU A 299 -1.76 3.54 5.99
C LEU A 299 -0.27 3.67 5.62
N GLY A 300 0.60 3.65 6.63
CA GLY A 300 2.04 3.75 6.43
C GLY A 300 2.61 2.59 5.61
N TYR A 301 2.14 1.35 5.81
CA TYR A 301 2.59 0.23 4.98
C TYR A 301 2.19 0.36 3.51
N ASP A 302 0.98 0.87 3.24
CA ASP A 302 0.51 1.08 1.86
C ASP A 302 1.30 2.20 1.16
N VAL A 303 1.61 3.29 1.89
CA VAL A 303 2.50 4.35 1.40
C VAL A 303 3.94 3.85 1.22
N LEU A 304 4.43 2.97 2.09
CA LEU A 304 5.74 2.34 1.94
C LEU A 304 5.80 1.49 0.67
N ALA A 305 4.75 0.73 0.34
CA ALA A 305 4.67 -0.03 -0.90
C ALA A 305 4.73 0.89 -2.13
N PHE A 306 4.05 2.04 -2.09
CA PHE A 306 4.18 3.08 -3.12
C PHE A 306 5.61 3.63 -3.23
N CYS A 307 6.23 4.05 -2.11
CA CYS A 307 7.58 4.59 -2.12
C CYS A 307 8.63 3.56 -2.57
N LEU A 308 8.42 2.27 -2.28
CA LEU A 308 9.26 1.19 -2.77
C LEU A 308 9.20 1.08 -4.29
N ILE A 309 8.01 1.12 -4.88
CA ILE A 309 7.83 1.10 -6.34
C ILE A 309 8.47 2.33 -6.98
N GLU A 310 8.33 3.50 -6.36
CA GLU A 310 8.97 4.73 -6.81
C GLU A 310 10.50 4.62 -6.78
N ALA A 311 11.08 4.07 -5.70
CA ALA A 311 12.52 3.84 -5.58
C ALA A 311 13.02 2.87 -6.66
N LEU A 312 12.34 1.74 -6.87
CA LEU A 312 12.62 0.77 -7.93
C LEU A 312 12.52 1.39 -9.34
N ALA A 313 11.58 2.32 -9.54
CA ALA A 313 11.45 3.04 -10.80
C ALA A 313 12.51 4.14 -11.00
N SER A 314 13.05 4.72 -9.93
CA SER A 314 14.01 5.83 -9.98
C SER A 314 15.43 5.40 -10.35
N ASP A 315 15.80 4.13 -10.14
CA ASP A 315 17.11 3.57 -10.53
C ASP A 315 17.34 3.58 -12.06
N LYS A 316 16.33 3.98 -12.86
CA LYS A 316 16.33 3.89 -14.32
C LYS A 316 17.17 4.92 -15.08
N THR A 317 17.61 6.03 -14.45
CA THR A 317 18.34 7.10 -15.20
C THR A 317 19.86 6.89 -15.31
N LYS A 318 20.41 5.76 -14.86
CA LYS A 318 21.86 5.50 -14.88
C LYS A 318 22.22 4.11 -15.42
N ALA A 319 21.75 3.78 -16.62
CA ALA A 319 21.85 2.47 -17.28
C ALA A 319 23.27 1.88 -17.51
N ASN A 320 24.36 2.41 -16.93
CA ASN A 320 25.72 2.11 -17.35
C ASN A 320 26.74 1.90 -16.20
N SER A 321 26.41 1.25 -15.08
CA SER A 321 27.46 0.82 -14.15
C SER A 321 27.18 -0.49 -13.40
N SER A 322 28.23 -1.28 -13.19
CA SER A 322 28.25 -2.52 -12.41
C SER A 322 27.77 -2.36 -10.95
N GLU A 323 27.59 -1.13 -10.48
CA GLU A 323 27.04 -0.77 -9.17
C GLU A 323 25.50 -0.93 -9.11
N MET A 324 24.82 -0.99 -10.27
CA MET A 324 23.36 -1.10 -10.42
C MET A 324 22.76 -2.37 -9.80
N GLY A 325 23.47 -3.50 -9.89
CA GLY A 325 23.01 -4.78 -9.32
C GLY A 325 22.87 -4.73 -7.80
N GLY A 326 23.67 -3.89 -7.12
CA GLY A 326 23.65 -3.76 -5.67
C GLY A 326 22.36 -3.11 -5.14
N ASN A 327 21.88 -2.05 -5.80
CA ASN A 327 20.69 -1.31 -5.37
C ASN A 327 19.42 -2.14 -5.54
N LEU A 328 19.22 -2.75 -6.71
CA LEU A 328 18.07 -3.59 -7.00
C LEU A 328 18.05 -4.82 -6.07
N HIS A 329 19.21 -5.42 -5.83
CA HIS A 329 19.32 -6.53 -4.87
C HIS A 329 18.95 -6.08 -3.46
N ALA A 330 19.48 -4.94 -2.98
CA ALA A 330 19.16 -4.41 -1.65
C ALA A 330 17.65 -4.16 -1.48
N LEU A 331 17.02 -3.54 -2.48
CA LEU A 331 15.57 -3.31 -2.49
C LEU A 331 14.77 -4.61 -2.59
N SER A 332 15.21 -5.58 -3.38
CA SER A 332 14.55 -6.88 -3.50
C SER A 332 14.59 -7.64 -2.17
N THR A 333 15.77 -7.73 -1.54
CA THR A 333 15.94 -8.34 -0.20
C THR A 333 15.08 -7.65 0.85
N PHE A 334 15.05 -6.32 0.83
CA PHE A 334 14.17 -5.55 1.71
C PHE A 334 12.69 -5.85 1.44
N THR A 335 12.28 -5.93 0.18
CA THR A 335 10.89 -6.22 -0.23
C THR A 335 10.46 -7.60 0.24
N GLY A 336 11.28 -8.64 0.04
CA GLY A 336 11.00 -9.99 0.52
C GLY A 336 10.88 -10.04 2.05
N ALA A 337 11.82 -9.41 2.77
CA ALA A 337 11.78 -9.33 4.23
C ALA A 337 10.54 -8.59 4.76
N LEU A 338 10.14 -7.51 4.10
CA LEU A 338 8.94 -6.75 4.42
C LEU A 338 7.68 -7.60 4.21
N CYS A 339 7.57 -8.27 3.05
CA CYS A 339 6.47 -9.16 2.72
C CYS A 339 6.36 -10.33 3.71
N LYS A 340 7.47 -10.95 4.09
CA LYS A 340 7.48 -12.03 5.09
C LYS A 340 6.95 -11.59 6.45
N LYS A 341 7.29 -10.37 6.88
CA LYS A 341 7.09 -9.94 8.27
C LYS A 341 5.77 -9.20 8.49
N TYR A 342 5.35 -8.37 7.54
CA TYR A 342 4.18 -7.51 7.69
C TYR A 342 3.08 -7.87 6.70
N GLN A 343 1.84 -7.49 7.05
CA GLN A 343 0.67 -7.70 6.21
C GLN A 343 0.26 -6.35 5.62
N PHE A 344 0.32 -6.27 4.30
CA PHE A 344 -0.12 -5.11 3.51
C PHE A 344 -0.48 -5.58 2.11
N ASP A 345 -1.04 -4.68 1.32
CA ASP A 345 -1.50 -4.99 -0.03
C ASP A 345 -0.32 -5.21 -0.99
N LEU A 346 -0.29 -6.38 -1.63
CA LEU A 346 0.77 -6.78 -2.56
C LEU A 346 0.45 -6.42 -4.02
N ALA A 347 -0.79 -5.98 -4.31
CA ALA A 347 -1.28 -5.74 -5.67
C ALA A 347 -0.34 -4.82 -6.46
N GLY A 348 0.09 -3.70 -5.85
CA GLY A 348 0.97 -2.74 -6.49
C GLY A 348 2.35 -3.31 -6.86
N ILE A 349 2.95 -4.13 -6.00
CA ILE A 349 4.27 -4.74 -6.24
C ILE A 349 4.17 -5.79 -7.35
N LEU A 350 3.15 -6.65 -7.29
CA LEU A 350 2.92 -7.68 -8.30
C LEU A 350 2.64 -7.06 -9.67
N GLN A 351 1.81 -6.03 -9.73
CA GLN A 351 1.53 -5.33 -10.98
C GLN A 351 2.75 -4.58 -11.51
N TYR A 352 3.59 -4.01 -10.64
CA TYR A 352 4.86 -3.42 -11.04
C TYR A 352 5.72 -4.45 -11.77
N ILE A 353 5.98 -5.62 -11.16
CA ILE A 353 6.78 -6.69 -11.77
C ILE A 353 6.19 -7.11 -13.11
N LEU A 354 4.87 -7.31 -13.19
CA LEU A 354 4.19 -7.67 -14.43
C LEU A 354 4.39 -6.64 -15.54
N ASN A 355 4.27 -5.35 -15.21
CA ASN A 355 4.45 -4.25 -16.16
C ASN A 355 5.91 -4.12 -16.62
N GLN A 356 6.87 -4.45 -15.74
CA GLN A 356 8.31 -4.43 -16.07
C GLN A 356 8.68 -5.54 -17.04
N LEU A 357 8.17 -6.75 -16.79
CA LEU A 357 8.28 -7.88 -17.71
C LEU A 357 7.66 -7.57 -19.07
N LYS A 358 6.46 -7.00 -19.09
CA LYS A 358 5.80 -6.61 -20.33
C LYS A 358 6.61 -5.57 -21.13
N ALA A 359 7.43 -4.77 -20.44
CA ALA A 359 8.32 -3.79 -21.05
C ALA A 359 9.71 -4.36 -21.41
N GLY A 360 9.91 -5.68 -21.32
CA GLY A 360 11.18 -6.35 -21.65
C GLY A 360 12.28 -6.23 -20.59
N ARG A 361 11.96 -5.78 -19.37
CA ARG A 361 12.94 -5.63 -18.30
C ARG A 361 12.91 -6.84 -17.37
N SER A 362 13.78 -7.81 -17.64
CA SER A 362 13.89 -9.06 -16.87
C SER A 362 14.64 -8.94 -15.55
N GLU A 363 15.43 -7.89 -15.33
CA GLU A 363 16.20 -7.68 -14.08
C GLU A 363 15.29 -7.58 -12.85
N ASP A 364 14.13 -6.92 -13.00
CA ASP A 364 13.14 -6.72 -11.94
C ASP A 364 12.47 -8.04 -11.47
N LEU A 365 12.72 -9.18 -12.14
CA LEU A 365 12.32 -10.51 -11.66
C LEU A 365 12.97 -10.87 -10.33
N LEU A 366 14.13 -10.28 -10.01
CA LEU A 366 14.77 -10.46 -8.71
C LEU A 366 13.82 -10.16 -7.54
N ILE A 367 12.90 -9.20 -7.71
CA ILE A 367 11.91 -8.84 -6.70
C ILE A 367 10.94 -10.02 -6.48
N LEU A 368 10.46 -10.64 -7.56
CA LEU A 368 9.56 -11.79 -7.47
C LEU A 368 10.26 -12.99 -6.83
N GLN A 369 11.49 -13.25 -7.27
CA GLN A 369 12.33 -14.34 -6.75
C GLN A 369 12.50 -14.24 -5.23
N GLU A 370 12.83 -13.04 -4.74
CA GLU A 370 13.07 -12.78 -3.32
C GLU A 370 11.77 -12.76 -2.50
N VAL A 371 10.66 -12.27 -3.07
CA VAL A 371 9.34 -12.35 -2.43
C VAL A 371 8.91 -13.80 -2.24
N ILE A 372 9.06 -14.65 -3.26
CA ILE A 372 8.76 -16.08 -3.15
C ILE A 372 9.68 -16.72 -2.11
N HIS A 373 10.99 -16.54 -2.24
CA HIS A 373 11.98 -17.09 -1.30
C HIS A 373 11.65 -16.74 0.15
N GLN A 374 11.43 -15.46 0.47
CA GLN A 374 11.19 -15.04 1.86
C GLN A 374 9.81 -15.44 2.40
N MET A 375 8.77 -15.45 1.55
CA MET A 375 7.41 -15.79 1.99
C MET A 375 7.15 -17.28 2.08
N THR A 376 7.84 -18.11 1.30
CA THR A 376 7.55 -19.55 1.16
C THR A 376 8.70 -20.43 1.61
N GLY A 377 9.92 -19.90 1.68
CA GLY A 377 11.14 -20.66 1.94
C GLY A 377 11.62 -21.48 0.75
N LEU A 378 11.16 -21.16 -0.47
CA LEU A 378 11.61 -21.83 -1.68
C LEU A 378 12.88 -21.15 -2.19
N ASP A 379 14.01 -21.83 -2.03
CA ASP A 379 15.30 -21.32 -2.50
C ASP A 379 15.39 -21.37 -4.04
N PRO A 380 16.06 -20.39 -4.68
CA PRO A 380 16.41 -20.50 -6.08
C PRO A 380 17.44 -21.62 -6.29
N TYR A 381 17.29 -22.39 -7.37
CA TYR A 381 18.17 -23.49 -7.72
C TYR A 381 19.49 -23.01 -8.34
N GLU A 382 20.41 -22.46 -7.53
CA GLU A 382 21.73 -22.01 -8.02
C GLU A 382 22.88 -22.92 -7.55
N GLU A 383 22.85 -23.46 -6.33
CA GLU A 383 23.95 -24.25 -5.75
C GLU A 383 23.43 -25.47 -4.95
N MET A 384 22.87 -26.48 -5.63
CA MET A 384 22.46 -27.73 -4.98
C MET A 384 23.59 -28.76 -4.98
N THR A 385 23.75 -29.48 -3.87
CA THR A 385 24.59 -30.69 -3.82
C THR A 385 23.89 -31.87 -4.50
N ASP A 386 24.66 -32.88 -4.90
CA ASP A 386 24.10 -34.10 -5.53
C ASP A 386 23.05 -34.78 -4.62
N GLU A 387 23.31 -34.83 -3.31
CA GLU A 387 22.37 -35.37 -2.31
C GLU A 387 21.05 -34.57 -2.26
N GLN A 388 21.13 -33.23 -2.38
CA GLN A 388 19.95 -32.38 -2.40
C GLN A 388 19.16 -32.54 -3.70
N LEU A 389 19.84 -32.79 -4.82
CA LEU A 389 19.22 -33.03 -6.12
C LEU A 389 18.49 -34.38 -6.17
N GLU A 390 19.07 -35.40 -5.55
CA GLU A 390 18.41 -36.69 -5.32
C GLU A 390 17.19 -36.54 -4.40
N ALA A 391 17.34 -35.79 -3.29
CA ALA A 391 16.25 -35.53 -2.36
C ALA A 391 15.08 -34.75 -3.02
N ALA A 392 15.39 -33.79 -3.88
CA ALA A 392 14.40 -33.01 -4.63
C ALA A 392 13.61 -33.83 -5.65
N SER A 393 14.18 -34.96 -6.09
CA SER A 393 13.52 -35.92 -6.99
C SER A 393 12.65 -36.95 -6.26
N GLY A 394 12.65 -36.93 -4.92
CA GLY A 394 11.89 -37.84 -4.08
C GLY A 394 10.43 -37.42 -3.85
N GLY A 395 9.79 -38.12 -2.90
CA GLY A 395 8.45 -37.75 -2.44
C GLY A 395 8.44 -36.45 -1.62
N GLU A 396 7.26 -35.91 -1.35
CA GLU A 396 7.07 -34.63 -0.65
C GLU A 396 7.84 -34.54 0.69
N ILE A 397 7.90 -35.65 1.43
CA ILE A 397 8.63 -35.71 2.71
C ILE A 397 10.14 -35.54 2.50
N LEU A 398 10.70 -36.22 1.49
CA LEU A 398 12.14 -36.16 1.21
C LEU A 398 12.52 -34.79 0.65
N LEU A 399 11.67 -34.23 -0.20
CA LEU A 399 11.81 -32.87 -0.72
C LEU A 399 11.81 -31.83 0.41
N GLN A 400 10.95 -31.99 1.43
CA GLN A 400 10.89 -31.08 2.58
C GLN A 400 12.10 -31.18 3.51
N GLU A 401 12.66 -32.38 3.71
CA GLU A 401 13.76 -32.61 4.66
C GLU A 401 15.16 -32.44 4.04
N GLY A 402 15.33 -32.79 2.76
CA GLY A 402 16.63 -32.78 2.07
C GLY A 402 16.68 -31.88 0.84
N GLY A 403 15.54 -31.45 0.29
CA GLY A 403 15.49 -30.65 -0.95
C GLY A 403 15.53 -29.13 -0.74
N TYR A 404 15.26 -28.62 0.47
CA TYR A 404 15.27 -27.18 0.76
C TYR A 404 16.20 -26.85 1.94
N TYR A 405 16.90 -25.71 1.86
CA TYR A 405 17.85 -25.28 2.90
C TYR A 405 17.12 -24.77 4.14
N ALA A 406 15.91 -24.22 3.99
CA ALA A 406 15.07 -23.69 5.06
C ALA A 406 13.90 -24.63 5.38
N GLN A 407 13.61 -24.82 6.67
CA GLN A 407 12.42 -25.56 7.12
C GLN A 407 11.13 -24.85 6.66
N ILE A 408 10.50 -25.37 5.60
CA ILE A 408 9.25 -24.87 4.99
C ILE A 408 8.10 -24.79 6.00
N ARG A 409 8.15 -25.57 7.10
CA ARG A 409 7.07 -25.68 8.09
C ARG A 409 6.53 -24.35 8.62
N ASN A 410 7.35 -23.32 8.72
CA ASN A 410 6.95 -22.02 9.30
C ASN A 410 6.40 -21.01 8.26
N ALA A 411 6.42 -21.33 6.96
CA ALA A 411 6.09 -20.38 5.88
C ALA A 411 4.64 -20.47 5.36
N ARG A 412 3.87 -21.48 5.78
CA ARG A 412 2.54 -21.78 5.18
C ARG A 412 1.55 -20.61 5.20
N ARG A 413 1.52 -19.81 6.28
CA ARG A 413 0.64 -18.64 6.38
C ARG A 413 1.02 -17.55 5.38
N ASN A 414 2.31 -17.29 5.22
CA ASN A 414 2.81 -16.29 4.29
C ASN A 414 2.64 -16.76 2.85
N ALA A 415 2.94 -18.02 2.56
CA ALA A 415 2.70 -18.63 1.26
C ALA A 415 1.23 -18.55 0.82
N ASN A 416 0.29 -18.85 1.72
CA ASN A 416 -1.14 -18.69 1.45
C ASN A 416 -1.51 -17.23 1.15
N ARG A 417 -0.93 -16.27 1.86
CA ARG A 417 -1.18 -14.85 1.61
C ARG A 417 -0.68 -14.40 0.24
N LEU A 418 0.49 -14.88 -0.18
CA LEU A 418 1.02 -14.63 -1.52
C LEU A 418 0.11 -15.27 -2.58
N LYS A 419 -0.35 -16.51 -2.35
CA LYS A 419 -1.31 -17.21 -3.22
C LYS A 419 -2.61 -16.41 -3.40
N GLU A 420 -3.22 -15.98 -2.30
CA GLU A 420 -4.45 -15.17 -2.31
C GLU A 420 -4.26 -13.88 -3.11
N ALA A 421 -3.16 -13.15 -2.88
CA ALA A 421 -2.85 -11.93 -3.61
C ALA A 421 -2.66 -12.17 -5.12
N LEU A 422 -2.04 -13.27 -5.53
CA LEU A 422 -1.85 -13.62 -6.95
C LEU A 422 -3.19 -13.97 -7.64
N ILE A 423 -4.08 -14.67 -6.94
CA ILE A 423 -5.43 -15.04 -7.42
C ILE A 423 -6.33 -13.80 -7.51
N GLU A 424 -6.41 -13.01 -6.45
CA GLU A 424 -7.29 -11.82 -6.37
C GLU A 424 -6.97 -10.81 -7.47
N ASN A 425 -5.68 -10.58 -7.72
CA ASN A 425 -5.21 -9.66 -8.76
C ASN A 425 -5.12 -10.31 -10.16
N LYS A 426 -5.41 -11.62 -10.29
CA LYS A 426 -5.39 -12.37 -11.56
C LYS A 426 -4.06 -12.28 -12.32
N VAL A 427 -2.94 -12.29 -11.60
CA VAL A 427 -1.59 -12.12 -12.18
C VAL A 427 -0.85 -13.43 -12.44
N ILE A 428 -1.39 -14.58 -12.01
CA ILE A 428 -0.74 -15.90 -12.14
C ILE A 428 -0.36 -16.21 -13.59
N MET A 429 -1.36 -16.35 -14.48
CA MET A 429 -1.10 -16.71 -15.89
C MET A 429 -0.34 -15.62 -16.64
N PRO A 430 -0.65 -14.31 -16.48
CA PRO A 430 0.16 -13.25 -17.06
C PRO A 430 1.65 -13.34 -16.69
N LEU A 431 1.99 -13.65 -15.43
CA LEU A 431 3.39 -13.81 -15.00
C LEU A 431 4.03 -15.04 -15.65
N VAL A 432 3.35 -16.19 -15.68
CA VAL A 432 3.87 -17.41 -16.34
C VAL A 432 4.17 -17.15 -17.81
N PHE A 433 3.23 -16.53 -18.53
CA PHE A 433 3.36 -16.27 -19.96
C PHE A 433 4.49 -15.28 -20.25
N LEU A 434 4.53 -14.16 -19.53
CA LEU A 434 5.56 -13.15 -19.75
C LEU A 434 6.94 -13.66 -19.36
N MET A 435 7.10 -14.43 -18.29
CA MET A 435 8.40 -15.03 -17.96
C MET A 435 8.87 -16.02 -19.03
N ALA A 436 7.97 -16.88 -19.53
CA ALA A 436 8.31 -17.87 -20.55
C ALA A 436 8.70 -17.20 -21.89
N GLN A 437 7.96 -16.17 -22.30
CA GLN A 437 8.27 -15.41 -23.51
C GLN A 437 9.53 -14.56 -23.34
N GLN A 438 9.70 -13.91 -22.19
CA GLN A 438 10.86 -13.05 -21.92
C GLN A 438 12.16 -13.86 -21.90
N ARG A 439 12.13 -15.10 -21.40
CA ARG A 439 13.27 -16.01 -21.44
C ARG A 439 13.83 -16.14 -22.85
N ASP A 440 12.99 -16.42 -23.84
CA ASP A 440 13.42 -16.57 -25.22
C ASP A 440 13.74 -15.20 -25.85
N ALA A 441 13.01 -14.13 -25.47
CA ALA A 441 13.27 -12.77 -25.92
C ALA A 441 14.67 -12.26 -25.53
N ILE A 442 15.19 -12.61 -24.34
CA ILE A 442 16.54 -12.22 -23.88
C ILE A 442 17.62 -12.67 -24.87
N LEU A 443 17.42 -13.80 -25.56
CA LEU A 443 18.39 -14.33 -26.52
C LEU A 443 18.21 -13.78 -27.94
N TYR A 444 16.95 -13.55 -28.35
CA TYR A 444 16.62 -13.32 -29.77
C TYR A 444 16.06 -11.94 -30.11
N LEU A 445 15.48 -11.22 -29.15
CA LEU A 445 14.77 -9.95 -29.36
C LEU A 445 15.38 -8.76 -28.62
N ASP A 446 16.07 -9.03 -27.51
CA ASP A 446 16.80 -8.01 -26.74
C ASP A 446 18.01 -7.45 -27.51
N ASP A 447 18.70 -6.49 -26.89
CA ASP A 447 19.85 -5.77 -27.46
C ASP A 447 20.90 -6.71 -28.09
N PRO A 448 21.11 -6.64 -29.43
CA PRO A 448 22.05 -7.51 -30.14
C PRO A 448 23.51 -7.22 -29.79
N GLU A 449 23.82 -6.05 -29.23
CA GLU A 449 25.16 -5.68 -28.77
C GLU A 449 25.43 -6.12 -27.31
N ARG A 450 24.42 -6.68 -26.63
CA ARG A 450 24.55 -7.13 -25.25
C ARG A 450 25.59 -8.25 -25.13
N HIS A 451 26.52 -8.07 -24.19
CA HIS A 451 27.54 -9.08 -23.93
C HIS A 451 26.94 -10.43 -23.53
N VAL A 452 27.40 -11.51 -24.16
CA VAL A 452 26.87 -12.89 -24.01
C VAL A 452 26.78 -13.34 -22.56
N LYS A 453 27.76 -13.00 -21.71
CA LYS A 453 27.74 -13.33 -20.28
C LYS A 453 26.55 -12.68 -19.55
N THR A 454 26.20 -11.46 -19.92
CA THR A 454 25.06 -10.74 -19.32
C THR A 454 23.75 -11.33 -19.82
N ALA A 455 23.66 -11.64 -21.12
CA ALA A 455 22.50 -12.31 -21.70
C ALA A 455 22.26 -13.69 -21.05
N GLY A 456 23.31 -14.50 -20.90
CA GLY A 456 23.24 -15.80 -20.21
C GLY A 456 22.78 -15.67 -18.76
N ARG A 457 23.35 -14.73 -18.00
CA ARG A 457 22.91 -14.48 -16.61
C ARG A 457 21.43 -14.10 -16.52
N LEU A 458 20.94 -13.21 -17.40
CA LEU A 458 19.53 -12.81 -17.42
C LEU A 458 18.61 -13.96 -17.82
N TYR A 459 19.05 -14.79 -18.77
CA TYR A 459 18.33 -16.00 -19.18
C TYR A 459 18.20 -16.98 -18.01
N ASP A 460 19.31 -17.28 -17.34
CA ASP A 460 19.34 -18.21 -16.20
C ASP A 460 18.49 -17.69 -15.04
N GLN A 461 18.57 -16.39 -14.73
CA GLN A 461 17.74 -15.75 -13.70
C GLN A 461 16.25 -15.83 -14.04
N CYS A 462 15.88 -15.57 -15.30
CA CYS A 462 14.49 -15.65 -15.75
C CYS A 462 13.96 -17.09 -15.66
N GLN A 463 14.74 -18.06 -16.13
CA GLN A 463 14.40 -19.49 -16.06
C GLN A 463 14.31 -19.97 -14.60
N GLY A 464 15.25 -19.58 -13.74
CA GLY A 464 15.25 -19.93 -12.32
C GLY A 464 14.02 -19.37 -11.60
N THR A 465 13.68 -18.11 -11.85
CA THR A 465 12.47 -17.48 -11.27
C THR A 465 11.18 -18.13 -11.78
N LEU A 466 11.12 -18.48 -13.07
CA LEU A 466 10.00 -19.21 -13.66
C LEU A 466 9.81 -20.59 -12.99
N VAL A 467 10.87 -21.37 -12.85
CA VAL A 467 10.83 -22.68 -12.18
C VAL A 467 10.40 -22.52 -10.72
N GLN A 468 11.00 -21.57 -9.99
CA GLN A 468 10.63 -21.29 -8.60
C GLN A 468 9.14 -20.92 -8.47
N PHE A 469 8.61 -20.10 -9.39
CA PHE A 469 7.21 -19.71 -9.41
C PHE A 469 6.28 -20.88 -9.73
N ILE A 470 6.59 -21.70 -10.74
CA ILE A 470 5.79 -22.89 -11.07
C ILE A 470 5.78 -23.88 -9.89
N THR A 471 6.94 -24.09 -9.26
CA THR A 471 7.04 -24.94 -8.06
C THR A 471 6.17 -24.40 -6.93
N PHE A 472 6.22 -23.10 -6.66
CA PHE A 472 5.33 -22.44 -5.70
C PHE A 472 3.84 -22.69 -6.01
N LEU A 473 3.42 -22.47 -7.25
CA LEU A 473 2.04 -22.69 -7.69
C LEU A 473 1.62 -24.15 -7.48
N SER A 474 2.49 -25.10 -7.83
CA SER A 474 2.23 -26.53 -7.70
C SER A 474 2.04 -27.01 -6.27
N LEU A 475 2.68 -26.33 -5.30
CA LEU A 475 2.62 -26.64 -3.87
C LEU A 475 1.44 -25.96 -3.17
N GLN A 476 1.04 -24.77 -3.62
CA GLN A 476 0.05 -23.94 -2.92
C GLN A 476 -1.35 -23.98 -3.53
N LEU A 477 -1.48 -24.18 -4.84
CA LEU A 477 -2.77 -24.23 -5.50
C LEU A 477 -3.35 -25.65 -5.46
N SER A 478 -4.62 -25.72 -5.08
CA SER A 478 -5.42 -26.93 -5.23
C SER A 478 -5.71 -27.21 -6.71
N ARG A 479 -6.15 -28.43 -7.01
CA ARG A 479 -6.53 -28.83 -8.37
C ARG A 479 -7.63 -27.95 -8.97
N GLU A 480 -8.63 -27.60 -8.15
CA GLU A 480 -9.75 -26.77 -8.59
C GLU A 480 -9.30 -25.34 -8.87
N GLU A 481 -8.45 -24.77 -8.01
CA GLU A 481 -7.87 -23.44 -8.23
C GLU A 481 -6.98 -23.42 -9.48
N MET A 482 -6.12 -24.44 -9.67
CA MET A 482 -5.32 -24.59 -10.90
C MET A 482 -6.19 -24.68 -12.15
N GLN A 483 -7.25 -25.48 -12.13
CA GLN A 483 -8.16 -25.61 -13.29
C GLN A 483 -8.98 -24.34 -13.55
N ALA A 484 -9.33 -23.57 -12.51
CA ALA A 484 -10.06 -22.32 -12.65
C ALA A 484 -9.19 -21.17 -13.19
N GLN A 485 -7.88 -21.19 -12.88
CA GLN A 485 -6.94 -20.14 -13.27
C GLN A 485 -6.20 -20.41 -14.58
N CYS A 486 -5.88 -21.68 -14.88
CA CYS A 486 -5.05 -22.05 -16.02
C CYS A 486 -5.86 -22.27 -17.31
N PHE A 487 -5.31 -21.81 -18.42
CA PHE A 487 -5.79 -22.12 -19.78
C PHE A 487 -5.43 -23.55 -20.18
N SER A 488 -6.09 -24.08 -21.21
CA SER A 488 -5.71 -25.40 -21.75
C SER A 488 -4.27 -25.38 -22.30
N ILE A 489 -3.60 -26.55 -22.27
CA ILE A 489 -2.23 -26.67 -22.79
C ILE A 489 -2.15 -26.28 -24.28
N ASP A 490 -3.20 -26.59 -25.05
CA ASP A 490 -3.29 -26.25 -26.47
C ASP A 490 -3.38 -24.74 -26.69
N GLN A 491 -4.19 -24.04 -25.89
CA GLN A 491 -4.28 -22.57 -25.93
C GLN A 491 -2.96 -21.92 -25.53
N MET A 492 -2.30 -22.43 -24.47
CA MET A 492 -1.01 -21.88 -24.02
C MET A 492 0.06 -21.96 -25.12
N MET A 493 0.16 -23.09 -25.83
CA MET A 493 1.17 -23.26 -26.86
C MET A 493 0.77 -22.58 -28.19
N SER A 494 -0.51 -22.64 -28.57
CA SER A 494 -0.96 -22.16 -29.89
C SER A 494 -1.29 -20.67 -29.92
N GLU A 495 -2.01 -20.15 -28.91
CA GLU A 495 -2.47 -18.75 -28.88
C GLU A 495 -1.47 -17.85 -28.17
N TYR A 496 -0.86 -18.34 -27.07
CA TYR A 496 0.06 -17.57 -26.23
C TYR A 496 1.54 -17.88 -26.48
N PHE A 497 1.85 -18.77 -27.42
CA PHE A 497 3.22 -19.12 -27.82
C PHE A 497 4.13 -19.48 -26.63
N VAL A 498 3.58 -20.11 -25.60
CA VAL A 498 4.36 -20.60 -24.46
C VAL A 498 5.15 -21.82 -24.90
N PRO A 499 6.47 -21.85 -24.65
CA PRO A 499 7.30 -23.02 -24.93
C PRO A 499 6.78 -24.30 -24.29
N ALA A 500 6.89 -25.42 -25.02
CA ALA A 500 6.33 -26.71 -24.61
C ALA A 500 6.89 -27.17 -23.26
N ASP A 501 8.18 -26.97 -23.01
CA ASP A 501 8.84 -27.29 -21.74
C ASP A 501 8.15 -26.63 -20.54
N THR A 502 7.82 -25.34 -20.66
CA THR A 502 7.14 -24.56 -19.62
C THR A 502 5.69 -25.03 -19.44
N ALA A 503 4.97 -25.26 -20.54
CA ALA A 503 3.60 -25.73 -20.52
C ALA A 503 3.50 -27.11 -19.84
N PHE A 504 4.36 -28.06 -20.22
CA PHE A 504 4.41 -29.38 -19.60
C PHE A 504 4.87 -29.32 -18.14
N CYS A 505 5.78 -28.42 -17.79
CA CYS A 505 6.21 -28.22 -16.39
C CYS A 505 5.03 -27.82 -15.49
N LEU A 506 4.24 -26.82 -15.92
CA LEU A 506 3.07 -26.35 -15.17
C LEU A 506 2.00 -27.44 -15.01
N PHE A 507 1.75 -28.24 -16.06
CA PHE A 507 0.74 -29.30 -16.05
C PHE A 507 1.22 -30.63 -15.49
N ARG A 508 2.51 -30.80 -15.19
CA ARG A 508 3.11 -32.07 -14.78
C ARG A 508 2.38 -32.69 -13.58
N ASN A 509 2.11 -31.92 -12.53
CA ASN A 509 1.42 -32.42 -11.34
C ASN A 509 -0.02 -32.88 -11.67
N LEU A 510 -0.73 -32.14 -12.52
CA LEU A 510 -2.07 -32.50 -12.96
C LEU A 510 -2.09 -33.80 -13.77
N PHE A 511 -1.09 -34.01 -14.64
CA PHE A 511 -0.94 -35.26 -15.39
C PHE A 511 -0.60 -36.43 -14.47
N LEU A 512 0.38 -36.28 -13.57
CA LEU A 512 0.79 -37.32 -12.64
C LEU A 512 -0.38 -37.80 -11.78
N GLN A 513 -1.20 -36.88 -11.26
CA GLN A 513 -2.40 -37.23 -10.50
C GLN A 513 -3.45 -37.94 -11.35
N LYS A 514 -3.66 -37.50 -12.60
CA LYS A 514 -4.60 -38.17 -13.54
C LYS A 514 -4.14 -39.59 -13.85
N VAL A 515 -2.84 -39.79 -14.07
CA VAL A 515 -2.23 -41.10 -14.30
C VAL A 515 -2.37 -41.99 -13.06
N ALA A 516 -2.08 -41.46 -11.86
CA ALA A 516 -2.21 -42.21 -10.61
C ALA A 516 -3.65 -42.72 -10.39
N ARG A 517 -4.67 -41.88 -10.64
CA ARG A 517 -6.08 -42.31 -10.53
C ARG A 517 -6.48 -43.37 -11.56
N LEU A 518 -6.01 -43.23 -12.80
CA LEU A 518 -6.28 -44.23 -13.84
C LEU A 518 -5.60 -45.56 -13.49
N PHE A 519 -4.42 -45.50 -12.87
CA PHE A 519 -3.70 -46.67 -12.39
C PHE A 519 -4.43 -47.34 -11.21
N GLU A 520 -4.89 -46.58 -10.22
CA GLU A 520 -5.70 -47.08 -9.10
C GLU A 520 -6.98 -47.76 -9.61
N ALA A 521 -7.73 -47.10 -10.50
CA ALA A 521 -8.95 -47.65 -11.07
C ALA A 521 -8.70 -48.90 -11.94
N ALA A 522 -7.54 -49.00 -12.59
CA ALA A 522 -7.16 -50.21 -13.33
C ALA A 522 -6.77 -51.36 -12.38
N SER A 523 -6.09 -51.04 -11.28
CA SER A 523 -5.70 -52.00 -10.24
C SER A 523 -6.91 -52.58 -9.52
N GLU A 524 -7.91 -51.74 -9.18
CA GLU A 524 -9.18 -52.18 -8.59
C GLU A 524 -9.96 -53.13 -9.51
N LYS A 525 -10.03 -52.82 -10.82
CA LYS A 525 -10.66 -53.69 -11.82
C LYS A 525 -9.94 -55.02 -12.00
N SER A 526 -8.61 -55.04 -11.90
CA SER A 526 -7.82 -56.29 -11.94
C SER A 526 -8.08 -57.15 -10.70
N ALA A 527 -8.19 -56.54 -9.53
CA ALA A 527 -8.47 -57.25 -8.27
C ALA A 527 -9.90 -57.83 -8.20
N GLU A 528 -10.88 -57.18 -8.87
CA GLU A 528 -12.22 -57.74 -9.04
C GLU A 528 -12.25 -58.90 -10.05
N GLY A 529 -11.42 -58.84 -11.10
CA GLY A 529 -11.24 -59.94 -12.06
C GLY A 529 -10.65 -61.22 -11.45
N ASP A 530 -9.68 -61.09 -10.54
CA ASP A 530 -9.07 -62.23 -9.85
C ASP A 530 -9.97 -62.88 -8.79
N LYS A 531 -10.94 -62.13 -8.24
CA LYS A 531 -11.98 -62.70 -7.36
C LYS A 531 -13.10 -63.42 -8.13
N ALA A 532 -13.21 -63.18 -9.43
CA ALA A 532 -14.20 -63.80 -10.31
C ALA A 532 -13.68 -65.05 -11.05
N ALA A 533 -12.43 -65.45 -10.85
CA ALA A 533 -11.91 -66.71 -11.37
C ALA A 533 -12.50 -67.90 -10.56
N PRO A 534 -13.36 -68.76 -11.14
CA PRO A 534 -13.84 -69.93 -10.43
C PRO A 534 -12.68 -70.90 -10.27
N GLY A 535 -12.39 -71.30 -9.04
CA GLY A 535 -11.46 -72.39 -8.76
C GLY A 535 -11.95 -73.64 -9.52
N ASN A 536 -11.17 -74.06 -10.52
CA ASN A 536 -11.35 -75.34 -11.18
C ASN A 536 -11.29 -76.46 -10.13
N LYS A 537 -12.42 -77.15 -9.95
CA LYS A 537 -12.49 -78.49 -9.37
C LYS A 537 -12.44 -79.52 -10.48
#